data_AF-A0A2V8UKX4-F1
#
_entry.id   AF-A0A2V8UKX4-F1
#
_cell.length_a   1.000
_cell.length_b   1.000
_cell.length_c   1.000
_cell.angle_alpha   90.00
_cell.angle_beta   90.00
_cell.angle_gamma   90.00
#
_symmetry.space_group_name_H-M   'P 1'
#
loop_
_entity.id
_entity.type
_entity.pdbx_description
1 polymer ?
#
loop_
_entity_poly.entity_id
_entity_poly.type
_entity_poly.pdbx_seq_one_letter_code
_entity_poly.pdbx_strand_id
1 'polypeptide(L)'
;MKPASQKLRAYQTLFTLNQAFENVLADLQRLQHLPFFRSEFLREFQVMVEETRACINFELVESLHSREQDDWARFGRLRQQWEKRYRDPNDVLIEAERLTRKLRKSAGKRRKGGSHA
;
A
#
# COMPACT_ATOMS: atom_id res chain seq x y z
N MET A 1 22.10 11.48 -1.92
CA MET A 1 20.75 12.03 -2.23
C MET A 1 19.79 11.62 -1.12
N LYS A 2 18.83 12.47 -0.70
CA LYS A 2 17.88 12.11 0.38
C LYS A 2 17.00 10.91 -0.05
N PRO A 3 16.69 9.95 0.82
CA PRO A 3 15.89 8.76 0.46
C PRO A 3 14.56 9.09 -0.22
N ALA A 4 13.85 10.11 0.27
CA ALA A 4 12.59 10.60 -0.33
C ALA A 4 12.77 11.08 -1.79
N SER A 5 13.93 11.63 -2.14
CA SER A 5 14.23 12.07 -3.51
C SER A 5 14.52 10.92 -4.47
N GLN A 6 14.97 9.77 -3.96
CA GLN A 6 15.17 8.57 -4.77
C GLN A 6 13.84 7.84 -5.01
N LYS A 7 12.99 7.78 -3.99
CA LYS A 7 11.65 7.19 -4.06
C LYS A 7 10.75 7.91 -5.07
N LEU A 8 10.70 9.25 -4.99
CA LEU A 8 9.97 10.07 -5.96
C LEU A 8 10.46 9.83 -7.39
N ARG A 9 11.78 9.79 -7.60
CA ARG A 9 12.37 9.50 -8.91
C ARG A 9 11.98 8.11 -9.42
N ALA A 10 11.98 7.09 -8.56
CA ALA A 10 11.57 5.75 -8.95
C ALA A 10 10.13 5.73 -9.48
N TYR A 11 9.18 6.35 -8.78
CA TYR A 11 7.79 6.44 -9.24
C TYR A 11 7.64 7.26 -10.52
N GLN A 12 8.35 8.38 -10.65
CA GLN A 12 8.33 9.19 -11.86
C GLN A 12 8.88 8.42 -13.08
N THR A 13 9.99 7.70 -12.89
CA THR A 13 10.56 6.84 -13.93
C THR A 13 9.60 5.71 -14.30
N LEU A 14 8.98 5.05 -13.32
CA LEU A 14 8.00 3.99 -13.57
C LEU A 14 6.80 4.50 -14.37
N PHE A 15 6.27 5.67 -14.01
CA PHE A 15 5.20 6.32 -14.77
C PHE A 15 5.62 6.58 -16.22
N THR A 16 6.80 7.17 -16.41
CA THR A 16 7.33 7.52 -17.73
C THR A 16 7.52 6.27 -18.60
N LEU A 17 8.03 5.19 -18.01
CA LEU A 17 8.23 3.92 -18.70
C LEU A 17 6.92 3.24 -19.08
N ASN A 18 5.92 3.23 -18.19
CA ASN A 18 4.60 2.69 -18.50
C ASN A 18 3.91 3.46 -19.63
N GLN A 19 4.04 4.79 -19.63
CA GLN A 19 3.56 5.63 -20.73
C GLN A 19 4.28 5.31 -22.05
N ALA A 20 5.59 5.07 -22.02
CA ALA A 20 6.34 4.68 -23.21
C ALA A 20 5.88 3.33 -23.77
N PHE A 21 5.65 2.34 -22.91
CA PHE A 21 5.05 1.07 -23.32
C PHE A 21 3.67 1.26 -23.97
N GLU A 22 2.85 2.17 -23.42
CA GLU A 22 1.52 2.43 -23.98
C GLU A 22 1.59 2.97 -25.40
N ASN A 23 2.53 3.90 -25.62
CA ASN A 23 2.77 4.44 -26.95
C ASN A 23 3.23 3.35 -27.93
N VAL A 24 4.13 2.46 -27.52
CA VAL A 24 4.60 1.33 -28.34
C VAL A 24 3.45 0.40 -28.71
N LEU A 25 2.58 0.05 -27.76
CA LEU A 25 1.43 -0.81 -28.02
C LEU A 25 0.45 -0.16 -28.99
N ALA A 26 0.18 1.14 -28.83
CA ALA A 26 -0.65 1.90 -29.74
C ALA A 26 -0.04 1.99 -31.16
N ASP A 27 1.29 2.11 -31.26
CA ASP A 27 2.01 2.03 -32.54
C ASP A 27 1.86 0.64 -33.17
N LEU A 28 2.06 -0.43 -32.41
CA LEU A 28 1.89 -1.81 -32.89
C LEU A 28 0.46 -2.07 -33.39
N GLN A 29 -0.55 -1.54 -32.68
CA GLN A 29 -1.95 -1.63 -33.13
C GLN A 29 -2.18 -0.86 -34.43
N ARG A 30 -1.62 0.35 -34.57
CA ARG A 30 -1.72 1.11 -35.82
C ARG A 30 -1.03 0.39 -36.99
N LEU A 31 0.10 -0.27 -36.74
CA LEU A 31 0.80 -1.06 -37.75
C LEU A 31 -0.01 -2.27 -38.24
N GLN A 32 -0.92 -2.82 -37.42
CA GLN A 32 -1.81 -3.92 -37.83
C GLN A 32 -2.79 -3.50 -38.94
N HIS A 33 -3.05 -2.20 -39.10
CA HIS A 33 -3.91 -1.68 -40.16
C HIS A 33 -3.17 -1.38 -41.46
N LEU A 34 -1.85 -1.55 -41.49
CA LEU A 34 -1.04 -1.35 -42.69
C LEU A 34 -0.83 -2.68 -43.44
N PRO A 35 -0.74 -2.67 -44.77
CA PRO A 35 -0.63 -3.91 -45.56
C PRO A 35 0.75 -4.58 -45.49
N PHE A 36 1.72 -3.97 -44.80
CA PHE A 36 3.11 -4.42 -44.79
C PHE A 36 3.41 -5.51 -43.75
N PHE A 37 2.57 -5.64 -42.72
CA PHE A 37 2.84 -6.53 -41.59
C PHE A 37 1.76 -7.60 -41.45
N ARG A 38 2.18 -8.80 -41.04
CA ARG A 38 1.26 -9.88 -40.65
C ARG A 38 0.71 -9.58 -39.26
N SER A 39 -0.61 -9.71 -39.10
CA SER A 39 -1.31 -9.47 -37.83
C SER A 39 -0.78 -10.32 -36.69
N GLU A 40 -0.45 -11.59 -36.96
CA GLU A 40 0.02 -12.55 -35.97
C GLU A 40 1.37 -12.14 -35.40
N PHE A 41 2.28 -11.69 -36.27
CA PHE A 41 3.60 -11.22 -35.89
C PHE A 41 3.50 -10.00 -34.96
N LEU A 42 2.70 -8.99 -35.33
CA LEU A 42 2.52 -7.81 -34.47
C LEU A 42 1.86 -8.13 -33.13
N ARG A 43 0.97 -9.13 -33.09
CA ARG A 43 0.35 -9.60 -31.84
C ARG A 43 1.36 -10.26 -30.91
N GLU A 44 2.33 -11.00 -31.46
CA GLU A 44 3.43 -11.57 -30.67
C GLU A 44 4.28 -10.45 -30.04
N PHE A 45 4.60 -9.38 -30.78
CA PHE A 45 5.29 -8.21 -30.20
C PHE A 45 4.48 -7.53 -29.12
N GLN A 46 3.15 -7.40 -29.28
CA GLN A 46 2.29 -6.83 -28.24
C GLN A 46 2.39 -7.65 -26.94
N VAL A 47 2.39 -8.98 -27.04
CA VAL A 47 2.56 -9.86 -25.87
C VAL A 47 3.93 -9.67 -25.22
N MET A 48 5.03 -9.64 -26.00
CA MET A 48 6.37 -9.43 -25.46
C MET A 48 6.54 -8.06 -24.78
N VAL A 49 5.92 -7.02 -25.34
CA VAL A 49 5.93 -5.67 -24.76
C VAL A 49 5.18 -5.65 -23.43
N GLU A 50 3.99 -6.25 -23.36
CA GLU A 50 3.20 -6.34 -22.12
C GLU A 50 3.89 -7.19 -21.06
N GLU A 51 4.50 -8.30 -21.44
CA GLU A 51 5.30 -9.13 -20.53
C GLU A 51 6.47 -8.35 -19.93
N THR A 52 7.20 -7.61 -20.77
CA THR A 52 8.31 -6.76 -20.32
C THR A 52 7.83 -5.67 -19.36
N ARG A 53 6.70 -5.02 -19.69
CA ARG A 53 6.05 -4.03 -18.81
C ARG A 53 5.71 -4.65 -17.45
N ALA A 54 5.06 -5.81 -17.45
CA ALA A 54 4.65 -6.50 -16.23
C ALA A 54 5.86 -6.88 -15.37
N CYS A 55 6.91 -7.42 -15.98
CA CYS A 55 8.15 -7.81 -15.29
C CYS A 55 8.81 -6.61 -14.59
N ILE A 56 9.01 -5.50 -15.31
CA ILE A 56 9.65 -4.31 -14.72
C ILE A 56 8.79 -3.69 -13.62
N ASN A 57 7.47 -3.63 -13.81
CA ASN A 57 6.55 -3.12 -12.80
C ASN A 57 6.58 -3.96 -11.52
N PHE A 58 6.57 -5.29 -11.67
CA PHE A 58 6.66 -6.23 -10.56
C PHE A 58 7.94 -6.00 -9.74
N GLU A 59 9.10 -6.02 -10.39
CA GLU A 59 10.40 -5.86 -9.74
C GLU A 59 10.52 -4.53 -8.96
N LEU A 60 10.04 -3.43 -9.55
CA LEU A 60 10.13 -2.13 -8.89
C LEU A 60 9.14 -2.00 -7.72
N VAL A 61 7.91 -2.50 -7.87
CA VAL A 61 6.90 -2.45 -6.81
C VAL A 61 7.34 -3.31 -5.61
N GLU A 62 7.83 -4.52 -5.86
CA GLU A 62 8.42 -5.39 -4.83
C GLU A 62 9.57 -4.68 -4.10
N SER A 63 10.50 -4.08 -4.85
CA SER A 63 11.65 -3.35 -4.28
C SER A 63 11.24 -2.15 -3.42
N LEU A 64 10.14 -1.47 -3.77
CA LEU A 64 9.63 -0.33 -3.03
C LEU A 64 8.73 -0.74 -1.85
N HIS A 65 8.14 -1.93 -1.88
CA HIS A 65 7.16 -2.40 -0.91
C HIS A 65 7.65 -2.27 0.54
N SER A 66 8.82 -2.84 0.84
CA SER A 66 9.39 -2.79 2.21
C SER A 66 9.61 -1.35 2.69
N ARG A 67 10.07 -0.46 1.80
CA ARG A 67 10.32 0.95 2.16
C ARG A 67 9.03 1.69 2.46
N GLU A 68 7.98 1.46 1.67
CA GLU A 68 6.68 2.07 1.92
C GLU A 68 6.03 1.52 3.19
N GLN A 69 6.18 0.23 3.46
CA GLN A 69 5.71 -0.39 4.69
C GLN A 69 6.40 0.23 5.93
N ASP A 70 7.72 0.43 5.88
CA ASP A 70 8.49 1.04 6.96
C ASP A 70 8.07 2.51 7.20
N ASP A 71 7.95 3.29 6.12
CA ASP A 71 7.47 4.68 6.20
C ASP A 71 6.07 4.73 6.81
N TRP A 72 5.15 3.88 6.32
CA TRP A 72 3.78 3.79 6.84
C TRP A 72 3.76 3.46 8.34
N ALA A 73 4.51 2.45 8.77
CA ALA A 73 4.60 2.06 10.16
C ALA A 73 5.19 3.18 11.04
N ARG A 74 6.26 3.84 10.57
CA ARG A 74 6.92 4.94 11.28
C ARG A 74 6.00 6.13 11.45
N PHE A 75 5.37 6.60 10.37
CA PHE A 75 4.48 7.75 10.42
C PHE A 75 3.17 7.45 11.14
N GLY A 76 2.70 6.19 11.10
CA GLY A 76 1.59 5.71 11.92
C GLY A 76 1.87 5.88 13.42
N ARG A 77 3.06 5.47 13.89
CA ARG A 77 3.47 5.65 15.29
C ARG A 77 3.59 7.13 15.68
N LEU A 78 4.19 7.95 14.82
CA LEU A 78 4.30 9.39 15.07
C LEU A 78 2.93 10.06 15.17
N ARG A 79 2.00 9.74 14.26
CA ARG A 79 0.62 10.23 14.31
C ARG A 79 -0.07 9.85 15.61
N GLN A 80 0.03 8.59 16.05
CA GLN A 80 -0.54 8.15 17.32
C GLN A 80 0.03 8.91 18.53
N GLN A 81 1.33 9.23 18.53
CA GLN A 81 1.94 10.03 19.59
C GLN A 81 1.40 11.46 19.60
N TRP A 82 1.22 12.06 18.42
CA TRP A 82 0.59 13.36 18.28
C TRP A 82 -0.85 13.34 18.79
N GLU A 83 -1.66 12.37 18.37
CA GLU A 83 -3.05 12.22 18.83
C GLU A 83 -3.15 12.05 20.35
N LYS A 84 -2.24 11.30 20.97
CA LYS A 84 -2.16 11.17 22.44
C LYS A 84 -1.83 12.50 23.13
N ARG A 85 -0.98 13.33 22.51
CA ARG A 85 -0.55 14.62 23.08
C ARG A 85 -1.68 15.65 23.13
N TYR A 86 -2.62 15.57 22.20
CA TYR A 86 -3.77 16.48 22.10
C TYR A 86 -5.09 15.82 22.49
N ARG A 87 -5.05 14.64 23.10
CA ARG A 87 -6.24 13.99 23.68
C ARG A 87 -6.76 14.87 24.81
N ASP A 88 -8.06 15.17 24.79
CA ASP A 88 -8.69 15.91 25.87
C ASP A 88 -8.48 15.14 27.19
N PRO A 89 -7.94 15.76 28.24
CA PRO A 89 -7.80 15.14 29.55
C PRO A 89 -9.11 14.48 30.06
N ASN A 90 -10.27 15.04 29.71
CA ASN A 90 -11.58 14.48 30.07
C ASN A 90 -11.86 13.16 29.34
N ASP A 91 -11.42 12.98 28.09
CA ASP A 91 -11.60 11.73 27.36
C ASP A 91 -10.81 10.59 28.00
N VAL A 92 -9.61 10.88 28.52
CA VAL A 92 -8.77 9.89 29.24
C VAL A 92 -9.44 9.46 30.55
N LEU A 93 -10.01 10.41 31.30
CA LEU A 93 -10.71 10.12 32.55
C LEU A 93 -11.97 9.29 32.32
N ILE A 94 -12.75 9.61 31.29
CA ILE A 94 -13.94 8.83 30.90
C ILE A 94 -13.55 7.41 30.45
N GLU A 95 -12.46 7.24 29.68
CA GLU A 95 -11.95 5.92 29.29
C GLU A 95 -11.48 5.10 30.51
N ALA A 96 -10.75 5.73 31.45
CA ALA A 96 -10.27 5.09 32.66
C ALA A 96 -11.43 4.58 33.54
N GLU A 97 -12.44 5.42 33.79
CA GLU A 97 -13.60 5.06 34.59
C GLU A 97 -14.41 3.91 33.96
N ARG A 98 -14.56 3.93 32.63
CA ARG A 98 -15.17 2.83 31.87
C ARG A 98 -14.41 1.52 32.05
N LEU A 99 -13.08 1.55 32.07
CA LEU A 99 -12.25 0.37 32.28
C LEU A 99 -12.39 -0.18 33.71
N THR A 100 -12.31 0.69 34.73
CA THR A 100 -12.49 0.29 36.13
C THR A 100 -13.87 -0.34 36.35
N ARG A 101 -14.91 0.22 35.75
CA ARG A 101 -16.27 -0.32 35.81
C ARG A 101 -16.38 -1.70 35.15
N LYS A 102 -15.71 -1.93 34.01
CA LYS A 102 -15.64 -3.26 33.37
C LYS A 102 -14.93 -4.28 34.26
N LEU A 103 -13.79 -3.92 34.85
CA LEU A 103 -13.01 -4.79 35.75
C LEU A 103 -13.78 -5.17 37.02
N ARG A 104 -14.50 -4.22 37.63
CA ARG A 104 -15.37 -4.51 38.78
C ARG A 104 -16.51 -5.47 38.41
N LYS A 105 -17.13 -5.29 37.25
CA LYS A 105 -18.18 -6.19 36.75
C LYS A 105 -17.65 -7.61 36.47
N SER A 106 -16.46 -7.74 35.88
CA SER A 106 -15.86 -9.05 35.60
C SER A 106 -15.38 -9.77 36.87
N ALA A 107 -14.82 -9.04 37.85
CA ALA A 107 -14.45 -9.59 39.16
C ALA A 107 -15.69 -10.06 39.96
N GLY A 108 -16.79 -9.30 39.93
CA GLY A 108 -18.05 -9.71 40.56
C GLY A 108 -18.67 -10.96 39.93
N LYS A 109 -18.56 -11.12 38.60
CA LYS A 109 -19.05 -12.30 37.89
C LYS A 109 -18.21 -13.56 38.19
N ARG A 110 -16.89 -13.42 38.33
CA ARG A 110 -15.99 -14.51 38.76
C ARG A 110 -16.27 -14.99 40.19
N ARG A 111 -16.57 -14.08 41.13
CA ARG A 111 -16.90 -14.44 42.53
C ARG A 111 -18.26 -15.15 42.66
N LYS A 112 -19.25 -14.86 41.81
CA LYS A 112 -20.55 -15.55 41.83
C LYS A 112 -20.55 -16.93 41.16
N GLY A 113 -19.63 -17.19 40.21
CA GLY A 113 -19.53 -18.49 39.54
C GLY A 113 -18.77 -19.57 40.33
N GLY A 114 -17.98 -19.20 41.34
CA GLY A 114 -17.24 -20.15 42.18
C GLY A 114 -17.97 -20.62 43.45
N SER A 115 -19.24 -20.24 43.63
CA SER A 115 -20.05 -20.61 44.82
C SER A 115 -20.99 -21.80 44.58
N HIS A 116 -20.89 -22.44 43.41
CA HIS A 116 -21.58 -23.71 43.09
C HIS A 116 -20.53 -24.72 42.62
N ALA A 117 -19.74 -25.23 43.55
CA ALA A 117 -18.92 -26.43 43.40
C ALA A 117 -18.92 -27.17 44.74
#